data_AF-A0A6A5EZ55-F1
#
_entry.id   AF-A0A6A5EZ55-F1
#
_cell.length_a   1.000
_cell.length_b   1.000
_cell.length_c   1.000
_cell.angle_alpha   90.00
_cell.angle_beta   90.00
_cell.angle_gamma   90.00
#
_symmetry.space_group_name_H-M   'P 1'
#
loop_
_entity.id
_entity.type
_entity.pdbx_description
1 polymer ?
#
loop_
_entity_poly.entity_id
_entity_poly.type
_entity_poly.pdbx_seq_one_letter_code
_entity_poly.pdbx_strand_id
1 'polypeptide(L)'
;MMPMFLTVYLSSNEQHFSEVPITPETLCRDVVELCKEPGEADCYLAQVWRGSEHVVGEGERMLEVLQRGGQQRGEVRYLLRHQRAPGPETGGSRAADQMVKRNQLKASVDRCVENGVSVTLSDLQDLATRQQQQINTQQQLLAAKEQRLRQLKQLDHQEESETSRLQQLRENALNQEAKLRRVRALRGQVEQKRLSNSKLVEEIDQMNGLFQLKQRELLLAVSRVEELSDQLEALRSNSLEPPLPPPHLHHHSTSSTAELERLYKELQLRNKLNQDQSGRLQQQRDSLNKRNLEAAAMDRRLAELRQRLWKKKAALQQKENLPMASPPSVLLVEPPPPSVLLVEPFYGGSHKQLMDLLQENVSGASVCSLPAKKWPWRARTAALLFSQTIPHCSTYRVVFCSSVLNLCELVALRPDLARLKKVLYFHENQLVYPVRKDQQRDFQYGYNQILSW
;
A
#
# COMPACT_ATOMS: atom_id res chain seq x y z
N MET A 1 4.70 -2.38 44.00
CA MET A 1 3.28 -2.29 43.58
C MET A 1 3.13 -3.02 42.27
N MET A 2 2.18 -3.95 42.14
CA MET A 2 1.86 -4.54 40.84
C MET A 2 1.15 -3.48 39.98
N PRO A 3 1.48 -3.33 38.69
CA PRO A 3 0.80 -2.38 37.82
C PRO A 3 -0.67 -2.80 37.64
N MET A 4 -1.61 -1.88 37.90
CA MET A 4 -3.02 -2.09 37.59
C MET A 4 -3.31 -1.56 36.17
N PHE A 5 -4.00 -2.36 35.36
CA PHE A 5 -4.39 -1.97 34.01
C PHE A 5 -5.88 -1.63 33.99
N LEU A 6 -6.23 -0.56 33.27
CA LEU A 6 -7.59 -0.12 33.02
C LEU A 6 -7.97 -0.41 31.57
N THR A 7 -9.04 -1.17 31.36
CA THR A 7 -9.60 -1.39 30.02
C THR A 7 -10.56 -0.27 29.66
N VAL A 8 -10.23 0.49 28.62
CA VAL A 8 -11.06 1.59 28.09
C VAL A 8 -11.59 1.21 26.71
N TYR A 9 -12.90 1.16 26.56
CA TYR A 9 -13.56 0.85 25.29
C TYR A 9 -13.70 2.12 24.45
N LEU A 10 -13.19 2.08 23.21
CA LEU A 10 -13.16 3.21 22.28
C LEU A 10 -14.41 3.28 21.39
N SER A 11 -15.23 2.23 21.42
CA SER A 11 -16.48 2.11 20.66
C SER A 11 -17.53 1.34 21.48
N SER A 12 -18.80 1.45 21.11
CA SER A 12 -19.89 0.63 21.68
C SER A 12 -19.73 -0.88 21.42
N ASN A 13 -18.82 -1.27 20.51
CA ASN A 13 -18.42 -2.65 20.30
C ASN A 13 -17.34 -3.09 21.30
N GLU A 14 -17.59 -4.18 22.01
CA GLU A 14 -16.68 -4.76 23.02
C GLU A 14 -15.33 -5.26 22.45
N GLN A 15 -15.15 -5.28 21.13
CA GLN A 15 -13.92 -5.73 20.48
C GLN A 15 -12.87 -4.61 20.28
N HIS A 16 -13.19 -3.36 20.61
CA HIS A 16 -12.27 -2.24 20.42
C HIS A 16 -12.01 -1.52 21.75
N PHE A 17 -10.91 -1.90 22.40
CA PHE A 17 -10.48 -1.35 23.69
C PHE A 17 -8.96 -1.11 23.73
N SER A 18 -8.54 -0.23 24.64
CA SER A 18 -7.15 0.04 24.98
C SER A 18 -6.90 -0.28 26.45
N GLU A 19 -5.77 -0.91 26.76
CA GLU A 19 -5.36 -1.20 28.15
C GLU A 19 -4.34 -0.15 28.60
N VAL A 20 -4.72 0.66 29.58
CA VAL A 20 -3.89 1.76 30.08
C VAL A 20 -3.32 1.40 31.45
N PRO A 21 -1.99 1.40 31.64
CA PRO A 21 -1.39 1.20 32.95
C PRO A 21 -1.68 2.40 33.86
N ILE A 22 -2.23 2.16 35.05
CA ILE A 22 -2.61 3.19 36.02
C ILE A 22 -1.62 3.20 37.18
N THR A 23 -1.02 4.37 37.42
CA THR A 23 -0.25 4.68 38.63
C THR A 23 -1.08 5.55 39.59
N PRO A 24 -0.68 5.69 40.88
CA PRO A 24 -1.37 6.57 41.84
C PRO A 24 -1.46 8.05 41.41
N GLU A 25 -0.58 8.48 40.51
CA GLU A 25 -0.50 9.83 39.97
C GLU A 25 -1.30 10.02 38.68
N THR A 26 -1.75 8.93 38.04
CA THR A 26 -2.47 8.98 36.77
C THR A 26 -3.85 9.61 36.94
N LEU A 27 -4.11 10.69 36.19
CA LEU A 27 -5.38 11.39 36.17
C LEU A 27 -6.26 10.95 34.99
N CYS A 28 -7.56 11.22 35.07
CA CYS A 28 -8.51 10.91 34.00
C CYS A 28 -8.08 11.52 32.65
N ARG A 29 -7.62 12.78 32.64
CA ARG A 29 -7.10 13.44 31.43
C ARG A 29 -5.94 12.68 30.77
N ASP A 30 -5.08 12.04 31.55
CA ASP A 30 -3.91 11.33 31.02
C ASP A 30 -4.36 10.03 30.32
N VAL A 31 -5.40 9.38 30.86
CA VAL A 31 -6.04 8.22 30.24
C VAL A 31 -6.78 8.61 28.96
N VAL A 32 -7.50 9.74 28.97
CA VAL A 32 -8.17 10.26 27.77
C VAL A 32 -7.15 10.57 26.68
N GLU A 33 -6.06 11.27 26.99
CA GLU A 33 -5.02 11.63 26.02
C GLU A 33 -4.33 10.39 25.40
N LEU A 34 -4.13 9.32 26.19
CA LEU A 34 -3.56 8.06 25.71
C LEU A 34 -4.52 7.27 24.80
N CYS A 35 -5.82 7.36 25.05
CA CYS A 35 -6.84 6.61 24.33
C CYS A 35 -7.38 7.34 23.10
N LYS A 36 -7.16 8.65 23.01
CA LYS A 36 -7.69 9.52 21.97
C LYS A 36 -6.84 9.48 20.71
N GLU A 37 -7.48 9.54 19.53
CA GLU A 37 -6.75 9.59 18.27
C GLU A 37 -6.32 11.03 17.92
N PRO A 38 -5.15 11.22 17.27
CA PRO A 38 -4.65 12.55 16.90
C PRO A 38 -5.63 13.25 15.95
N GLY A 39 -6.19 14.37 16.39
CA GLY A 39 -7.16 15.18 15.63
C GLY A 39 -8.59 15.13 16.18
N GLU A 40 -8.87 14.32 17.19
CA GLU A 40 -10.13 14.39 17.94
C GLU A 40 -10.10 15.60 18.88
N ALA A 41 -11.26 16.22 19.14
CA ALA A 41 -11.43 17.29 20.13
C ALA A 41 -12.68 16.97 20.97
N ASP A 42 -12.69 17.41 22.22
CA ASP A 42 -13.78 17.18 23.18
C ASP A 42 -14.10 15.69 23.43
N CYS A 43 -13.21 15.00 24.16
CA CYS A 43 -13.45 13.62 24.62
C CYS A 43 -13.51 13.56 26.15
N TYR A 44 -14.38 12.72 26.71
CA TYR A 44 -14.39 12.43 28.14
C TYR A 44 -14.47 10.94 28.41
N LEU A 45 -13.97 10.55 29.57
CA LEU A 45 -14.08 9.18 30.05
C LEU A 45 -15.39 9.01 30.82
N ALA A 46 -16.18 8.02 30.43
CA ALA A 46 -17.43 7.69 31.06
C ALA A 46 -17.33 6.33 31.76
N GLN A 47 -17.80 6.27 33.01
CA GLN A 47 -17.96 5.05 33.77
C GLN A 47 -19.40 4.55 33.60
N VAL A 48 -19.57 3.36 33.04
CA VAL A 48 -20.88 2.73 32.85
C VAL A 48 -21.05 1.53 33.78
N TRP A 49 -22.14 1.54 34.53
CA TRP A 49 -22.53 0.46 35.44
C TRP A 49 -24.03 0.20 35.34
N ARG A 50 -24.41 -1.06 35.03
CA ARG A 50 -25.82 -1.50 34.88
C ARG A 50 -26.70 -0.58 34.02
N GLY A 51 -26.11 0.01 32.97
CA GLY A 51 -26.80 0.91 32.06
C GLY A 51 -26.84 2.38 32.49
N SER A 52 -26.32 2.72 33.68
CA SER A 52 -26.14 4.09 34.14
C SER A 52 -24.74 4.59 33.78
N GLU A 53 -24.66 5.75 33.13
CA GLU A 53 -23.42 6.39 32.69
C GLU A 53 -23.08 7.58 33.60
N HIS A 54 -21.87 7.61 34.13
CA HIS A 54 -21.34 8.70 34.95
C HIS A 54 -20.07 9.25 34.30
N VAL A 55 -19.97 10.58 34.22
CA VAL A 55 -18.79 11.26 33.68
C VAL A 55 -17.69 11.25 34.74
N VAL A 56 -16.48 10.82 34.37
CA VAL A 56 -15.29 10.91 35.21
C VAL A 56 -14.63 12.27 34.97
N GLY A 57 -14.44 13.05 36.03
CA GLY A 57 -13.87 14.39 35.91
C GLY A 57 -12.41 14.36 35.44
N GLU A 58 -12.00 15.28 34.56
CA GLU A 58 -10.64 15.32 33.99
C GLU A 58 -9.52 15.38 35.05
N GLY A 59 -9.80 15.99 36.20
CA GLY A 59 -8.88 16.12 37.33
C GLY A 59 -8.94 15.00 38.38
N GLU A 60 -9.80 13.99 38.21
CA GLU A 60 -9.89 12.88 39.17
C GLU A 60 -8.75 11.87 39.00
N ARG A 61 -8.24 11.34 40.12
CA ARG A 61 -7.22 10.28 40.12
C ARG A 61 -7.85 8.94 39.77
N MET A 62 -7.35 8.29 38.74
CA MET A 62 -7.95 7.04 38.27
C MET A 62 -7.86 5.91 39.29
N LEU A 63 -6.82 5.92 40.13
CA LEU A 63 -6.70 4.98 41.23
C LEU A 63 -7.84 5.13 42.25
N GLU A 64 -8.26 6.37 42.55
CA GLU A 64 -9.37 6.65 43.46
C GLU A 64 -10.72 6.31 42.83
N VAL A 65 -10.90 6.59 41.53
CA VAL A 65 -12.09 6.21 40.75
C VAL A 65 -12.28 4.69 40.75
N LEU A 66 -11.19 3.93 40.57
CA LEU A 66 -11.19 2.46 40.62
C LEU A 66 -11.37 1.89 42.04
N GLN A 67 -11.07 2.67 43.08
CA GLN A 67 -11.32 2.30 44.47
C GLN A 67 -12.75 2.63 44.91
N ARG A 68 -13.34 3.73 44.42
CA ARG A 68 -14.76 4.09 44.64
C ARG A 68 -15.70 3.04 44.04
N GLY A 69 -15.34 2.43 42.92
CA GLY A 69 -16.03 1.26 42.34
C GLY A 69 -15.83 -0.06 43.11
N GLY A 70 -15.48 -0.01 44.39
CA GLY A 70 -15.15 -1.14 45.25
C GLY A 70 -16.16 -2.30 45.21
N GLN A 71 -15.67 -3.52 45.44
CA GLN A 71 -16.36 -4.83 45.30
C GLN A 71 -16.96 -5.14 43.90
N GLN A 72 -17.11 -4.16 43.01
CA GLN A 72 -17.85 -4.27 41.74
C GLN A 72 -16.96 -4.22 40.49
N ARG A 73 -15.65 -4.50 40.65
CA ARG A 73 -14.62 -4.34 39.61
C ARG A 73 -14.86 -5.08 38.30
N GLY A 74 -15.70 -6.12 38.28
CA GLY A 74 -16.03 -6.89 37.08
C GLY A 74 -17.23 -6.36 36.28
N GLU A 75 -18.09 -5.52 36.87
CA GLU A 75 -19.33 -5.03 36.23
C GLU A 75 -19.22 -3.59 35.70
N VAL A 76 -18.15 -2.87 36.07
CA VAL A 76 -17.94 -1.47 35.67
C VAL A 76 -17.12 -1.41 34.39
N ARG A 77 -17.63 -0.68 33.39
CA ARG A 77 -16.95 -0.47 32.11
C ARG A 77 -16.57 0.99 31.94
N TYR A 78 -15.41 1.24 31.34
CA TYR A 78 -14.96 2.60 31.04
C TYR A 78 -14.99 2.82 29.53
N LEU A 79 -15.75 3.82 29.08
CA LEU A 79 -15.92 4.14 27.67
C LEU A 79 -15.37 5.53 27.38
N LEU A 80 -14.63 5.65 26.28
CA LEU A 80 -14.24 6.95 25.74
C LEU A 80 -15.37 7.50 24.89
N ARG A 81 -15.89 8.67 25.26
CA ARG A 81 -16.95 9.37 24.51
C ARG A 81 -16.33 10.54 23.75
N HIS A 82 -16.62 10.61 22.45
CA HIS A 82 -16.13 11.64 21.53
C HIS A 82 -17.14 12.80 21.41
N GLN A 83 -17.52 13.36 22.56
CA GLN A 83 -18.44 14.49 22.68
C GLN A 83 -18.02 15.35 23.87
N ARG A 84 -18.44 16.61 23.93
CA ARG A 84 -18.18 17.48 25.09
C ARG A 84 -18.85 16.89 26.34
N ALA A 85 -18.11 16.78 27.44
CA ALA A 85 -18.65 16.30 28.71
C ALA A 85 -19.91 17.11 29.08
N PRO A 86 -21.02 16.47 29.48
CA PRO A 86 -22.21 17.19 29.94
C PRO A 86 -21.84 17.94 31.24
N GLY A 87 -21.47 19.20 31.10
CA GLY A 87 -21.07 20.08 32.20
C GLY A 87 -22.27 20.73 32.89
N PRO A 88 -22.12 21.21 34.13
CA PRO A 88 -23.08 22.09 34.77
C PRO A 88 -22.99 23.47 34.11
N GLU A 89 -24.02 23.82 33.33
CA GLU A 89 -24.21 25.12 32.69
C GLU A 89 -24.14 26.24 33.75
N THR A 90 -23.00 26.90 33.85
CA THR A 90 -22.87 28.16 34.58
C THR A 90 -23.00 29.30 33.59
N GLY A 91 -24.19 29.92 33.57
CA GLY A 91 -24.39 31.27 33.05
C GLY A 91 -24.95 31.38 31.63
N GLY A 92 -26.28 31.35 31.52
CA GLY A 92 -27.00 31.68 30.29
C GLY A 92 -28.48 31.86 30.55
N SER A 93 -28.83 32.95 31.22
CA SER A 93 -30.20 33.33 31.57
C SER A 93 -31.14 33.35 30.36
N ARG A 94 -32.39 32.90 30.59
CA ARG A 94 -33.62 33.07 29.78
C ARG A 94 -33.95 31.98 28.74
N ALA A 95 -34.52 30.87 29.20
CA ALA A 95 -35.58 30.15 28.48
C ALA A 95 -36.32 29.09 29.33
N ALA A 96 -36.43 29.29 30.65
CA ALA A 96 -37.20 28.39 31.52
C ALA A 96 -38.35 29.15 32.16
N ASP A 97 -39.31 29.59 31.35
CA ASP A 97 -40.56 30.13 31.87
C ASP A 97 -41.68 30.06 30.82
N GLN A 98 -42.13 28.84 30.49
CA GLN A 98 -43.45 28.59 29.87
C GLN A 98 -43.81 27.10 29.79
N MET A 99 -43.76 26.37 30.90
CA MET A 99 -44.46 25.07 30.93
C MET A 99 -44.85 24.57 32.32
N VAL A 100 -45.31 25.44 33.21
CA VAL A 100 -46.09 25.01 34.38
C VAL A 100 -47.15 26.05 34.67
N LYS A 101 -48.31 25.93 34.01
CA LYS A 101 -49.56 26.47 34.56
C LYS A 101 -50.73 25.73 33.95
N ARG A 102 -51.44 25.04 34.86
CA ARG A 102 -52.88 24.77 34.86
C ARG A 102 -53.24 23.29 34.84
N ASN A 103 -52.91 22.61 35.95
CA ASN A 103 -53.74 21.53 36.48
C ASN A 103 -53.94 21.79 37.97
N GLN A 104 -54.94 22.61 38.28
CA GLN A 104 -55.60 22.67 39.58
C GLN A 104 -56.82 23.59 39.44
N LEU A 105 -58.01 22.99 39.56
CA LEU A 105 -59.25 23.50 40.15
C LEU A 105 -60.29 22.38 39.95
N LYS A 106 -60.42 21.53 40.97
CA LYS A 106 -61.53 21.53 41.94
C LYS A 106 -62.79 20.90 41.36
N ALA A 107 -62.99 19.65 41.75
CA ALA A 107 -64.31 19.08 41.87
C ALA A 107 -65.15 19.97 42.80
N SER A 108 -66.15 20.63 42.26
CA SER A 108 -67.27 21.19 43.02
C SER A 108 -68.52 20.47 42.51
N VAL A 109 -68.98 19.52 43.32
CA VAL A 109 -70.35 19.06 43.30
C VAL A 109 -71.21 20.22 43.77
N ASP A 110 -72.12 20.69 42.91
CA ASP A 110 -73.38 21.25 43.36
C ASP A 110 -74.47 20.94 42.34
N ARG A 111 -75.59 20.41 42.86
CA ARG A 111 -76.78 20.01 42.11
C ARG A 111 -77.63 21.23 41.78
N CYS A 112 -78.11 21.31 40.54
CA CYS A 112 -79.46 21.82 40.24
C CYS A 112 -79.93 21.17 38.93
N VAL A 113 -80.85 20.21 39.03
CA VAL A 113 -82.27 20.34 38.62
C VAL A 113 -82.42 20.45 37.10
N GLU A 114 -83.04 19.39 36.56
CA GLU A 114 -83.82 19.29 35.33
C GLU A 114 -83.88 20.53 34.43
N ASN A 115 -83.43 20.35 33.18
CA ASN A 115 -84.26 20.65 32.01
C ASN A 115 -83.64 19.95 30.80
N GLY A 116 -84.42 19.08 30.16
CA GLY A 116 -84.09 18.56 28.83
C GLY A 116 -84.09 19.71 27.84
N VAL A 117 -82.90 20.24 27.53
CA VAL A 117 -82.74 21.14 26.38
C VAL A 117 -82.70 20.22 25.16
N SER A 118 -83.78 20.24 24.37
CA SER A 118 -83.75 19.70 23.02
C SER A 118 -82.66 20.43 22.24
N VAL A 119 -81.53 19.78 21.99
CA VAL A 119 -80.51 20.29 21.07
C VAL A 119 -81.22 20.58 19.76
N THR A 120 -81.32 21.86 19.40
CA THR A 120 -82.01 22.24 18.18
C THR A 120 -81.13 21.90 16.99
N LEU A 121 -81.71 21.72 15.81
CA LEU A 121 -80.96 21.42 14.59
C LEU A 121 -79.88 22.48 14.29
N SER A 122 -80.11 23.72 14.74
CA SER A 122 -79.15 24.83 14.68
C SER A 122 -77.92 24.60 15.56
N ASP A 123 -78.10 24.10 16.79
CA ASP A 123 -76.99 23.85 17.71
C ASP A 123 -76.07 22.73 17.18
N LEU A 124 -76.66 21.69 16.58
CA LEU A 124 -75.93 20.61 15.90
C LEU A 124 -75.15 21.12 14.68
N GLN A 125 -75.74 22.03 13.89
CA GLN A 125 -75.04 22.68 12.78
C GLN A 125 -73.87 23.56 13.26
N ASP A 126 -74.04 24.28 14.36
CA ASP A 126 -72.96 25.09 14.97
C ASP A 126 -71.84 24.21 15.55
N LEU A 127 -72.18 23.06 16.15
CA LEU A 127 -71.19 22.07 16.58
C LEU A 127 -70.44 21.45 15.40
N ALA A 128 -71.14 21.09 14.32
CA ALA A 128 -70.52 20.52 13.11
C ALA A 128 -69.59 21.51 12.41
N THR A 129 -69.97 22.80 12.30
CA THR A 129 -69.12 23.83 11.69
C THR A 129 -67.87 24.10 12.52
N ARG A 130 -67.98 24.18 13.85
CA ARG A 130 -66.83 24.30 14.76
C ARG A 130 -65.91 23.08 14.66
N GLN A 131 -66.47 21.87 14.60
CA GLN A 131 -65.70 20.65 14.42
C GLN A 131 -64.97 20.63 13.07
N GLN A 132 -65.63 21.05 11.99
CA GLN A 132 -65.02 21.13 10.66
C GLN A 132 -63.89 22.17 10.63
N GLN A 133 -64.06 23.32 11.27
CA GLN A 133 -63.00 24.32 11.41
C GLN A 133 -61.80 23.77 12.20
N GLN A 134 -62.05 23.02 13.28
CA GLN A 134 -60.99 22.39 14.07
C GLN A 134 -60.23 21.31 13.27
N ILE A 135 -60.95 20.50 12.50
CA ILE A 135 -60.34 19.51 11.59
C ILE A 135 -59.48 20.21 10.54
N ASN A 136 -60.00 21.26 9.90
CA ASN A 136 -59.25 22.02 8.88
C ASN A 136 -57.97 22.63 9.47
N THR A 137 -58.05 23.18 10.69
CA THR A 137 -56.90 23.74 11.39
C THR A 137 -55.85 22.66 11.72
N GLN A 138 -56.29 21.48 12.16
CA GLN A 138 -55.40 20.35 12.42
C GLN A 138 -54.74 19.82 11.14
N GLN A 139 -55.49 19.74 10.03
CA GLN A 139 -54.95 19.33 8.73
C GLN A 139 -53.86 20.28 8.23
N GLN A 140 -54.06 21.60 8.37
CA GLN A 140 -53.03 22.59 8.01
C GLN A 140 -51.78 22.45 8.88
N LEU A 141 -51.93 22.24 10.19
CA LEU A 141 -50.80 22.04 11.09
C LEU A 141 -50.02 20.75 10.75
N LEU A 142 -50.73 19.66 10.41
CA LEU A 142 -50.11 18.41 9.97
C LEU A 142 -49.34 18.60 8.67
N ALA A 143 -49.92 19.28 7.67
CA ALA A 143 -49.24 19.57 6.42
C ALA A 143 -47.95 20.38 6.63
N ALA A 144 -47.98 21.39 7.52
CA ALA A 144 -46.79 22.16 7.89
C ALA A 144 -45.71 21.30 8.58
N LYS A 145 -46.12 20.38 9.46
CA LYS A 145 -45.20 19.42 10.12
C LYS A 145 -44.59 18.43 9.13
N GLU A 146 -45.37 17.92 8.18
CA GLU A 146 -44.88 17.03 7.13
C GLU A 146 -43.86 17.72 6.22
N GLN A 147 -44.08 18.98 5.84
CA GLN A 147 -43.12 19.76 5.08
C GLN A 147 -41.80 19.95 5.85
N ARG A 148 -41.87 20.30 7.13
CA ARG A 148 -40.68 20.43 7.98
C ARG A 148 -39.93 19.11 8.14
N LEU A 149 -40.65 17.99 8.28
CA LEU A 149 -40.05 16.66 8.36
C LEU A 149 -39.30 16.30 7.06
N ARG A 150 -39.85 16.64 5.88
CA ARG A 150 -39.16 16.41 4.60
C ARG A 150 -37.86 17.21 4.48
N GLN A 151 -37.86 18.47 4.92
CA GLN A 151 -36.66 19.31 4.94
C GLN A 151 -35.59 18.73 5.88
N LEU A 152 -35.97 18.30 7.08
CA LEU A 152 -35.05 17.67 8.02
C LEU A 152 -34.46 16.37 7.46
N LYS A 153 -35.28 15.52 6.83
CA LYS A 153 -34.80 14.29 6.17
C LYS A 153 -33.79 14.56 5.05
N GLN A 154 -33.95 15.65 4.30
CA GLN A 154 -33.00 16.04 3.26
C GLN A 154 -31.66 16.51 3.84
N LEU A 155 -31.69 17.27 4.93
CA LEU A 155 -30.48 17.69 5.64
C LEU A 155 -29.73 16.50 6.23
N ASP A 156 -30.45 15.55 6.83
CA ASP A 156 -29.87 14.34 7.42
C ASP A 156 -29.16 13.48 6.34
N HIS A 157 -29.80 13.28 5.18
CA HIS A 157 -29.16 12.60 4.04
C HIS A 157 -27.92 13.34 3.51
N GLN A 158 -27.93 14.67 3.56
CA GLN A 158 -26.77 15.45 3.13
C GLN A 158 -25.62 15.32 4.12
N GLU A 159 -25.88 15.36 5.43
CA GLU A 159 -24.87 15.11 6.47
C GLU A 159 -24.32 13.67 6.40
N GLU A 160 -25.15 12.65 6.16
CA GLU A 160 -24.69 11.27 5.94
C GLU A 160 -23.76 11.15 4.72
N SER A 161 -24.04 11.88 3.64
CA SER A 161 -23.16 11.92 2.46
C SER A 161 -21.82 12.62 2.76
N GLU A 162 -21.87 13.73 3.48
CA GLU A 162 -20.67 14.50 3.85
C GLU A 162 -19.79 13.72 4.83
N THR A 163 -20.37 13.07 5.83
CA THR A 163 -19.66 12.21 6.77
C THR A 163 -19.00 11.03 6.07
N SER A 164 -19.68 10.36 5.14
CA SER A 164 -19.11 9.30 4.31
C SER A 164 -17.92 9.79 3.47
N ARG A 165 -18.04 10.98 2.86
CA ARG A 165 -16.96 11.61 2.09
C ARG A 165 -15.76 11.96 2.97
N LEU A 166 -15.98 12.48 4.17
CA LEU A 166 -14.92 12.78 5.14
C LEU A 166 -14.21 11.51 5.60
N GLN A 167 -14.96 10.43 5.86
CA GLN A 167 -14.39 9.13 6.22
C GLN A 167 -13.48 8.59 5.11
N GLN A 168 -13.92 8.68 3.85
CA GLN A 168 -13.11 8.28 2.69
C GLN A 168 -11.84 9.12 2.55
N LEU A 169 -11.90 10.43 2.83
CA LEU A 169 -10.72 11.30 2.82
C LEU A 169 -9.72 10.95 3.92
N ARG A 170 -10.20 10.64 5.13
CA ARG A 170 -9.36 10.18 6.24
C ARG A 170 -8.66 8.87 5.92
N GLU A 171 -9.38 7.88 5.39
CA GLU A 171 -8.78 6.61 4.98
C GLU A 171 -7.72 6.80 3.89
N ASN A 172 -7.99 7.67 2.92
CA ASN A 172 -7.03 8.02 1.89
C ASN A 172 -5.77 8.70 2.47
N ALA A 173 -5.92 9.59 3.44
CA ALA A 173 -4.82 10.24 4.12
C ALA A 173 -3.94 9.23 4.88
N LEU A 174 -4.54 8.34 5.67
CA LEU A 174 -3.83 7.27 6.39
C LEU A 174 -3.08 6.34 5.42
N ASN A 175 -3.71 5.99 4.30
CA ASN A 175 -3.10 5.18 3.26
C ASN A 175 -1.90 5.88 2.60
N GLN A 176 -1.98 7.20 2.38
CA GLN A 176 -0.86 8.00 1.88
C GLN A 176 0.27 8.09 2.90
N GLU A 177 -0.05 8.27 4.18
CA GLU A 177 0.94 8.32 5.25
C GLU A 177 1.70 7.00 5.39
N ALA A 178 1.00 5.87 5.33
CA ALA A 178 1.61 4.53 5.32
C ALA A 178 2.51 4.31 4.10
N LYS A 179 2.14 4.84 2.92
CA LYS A 179 3.01 4.83 1.72
C LYS A 179 4.25 5.69 1.94
N LEU A 180 4.12 6.88 2.52
CA LEU A 180 5.25 7.76 2.81
C LEU A 180 6.23 7.12 3.81
N ARG A 181 5.74 6.46 4.86
CA ARG A 181 6.59 5.71 5.79
C ARG A 181 7.41 4.63 5.07
N ARG A 182 6.80 3.86 4.15
CA ARG A 182 7.51 2.87 3.32
C ARG A 182 8.56 3.52 2.42
N VAL A 183 8.25 4.64 1.78
CA VAL A 183 9.20 5.37 0.93
C VAL A 183 10.39 5.88 1.73
N ARG A 184 10.16 6.42 2.93
CA ARG A 184 11.24 6.86 3.84
C ARG A 184 12.14 5.69 4.25
N ALA A 185 11.56 4.53 4.58
CA ALA A 185 12.33 3.34 4.90
C ALA A 185 13.17 2.84 3.71
N LEU A 186 12.60 2.79 2.51
CA LEU A 186 13.32 2.42 1.28
C LEU A 186 14.46 3.40 0.98
N ARG A 187 14.23 4.71 1.13
CA ARG A 187 15.28 5.73 0.98
C ARG A 187 16.43 5.49 1.96
N GLY A 188 16.15 5.16 3.21
CA GLY A 188 17.17 4.81 4.20
C GLY A 188 18.01 3.60 3.77
N GLN A 189 17.37 2.55 3.24
CA GLN A 189 18.09 1.37 2.73
C GLN A 189 18.97 1.69 1.51
N VAL A 190 18.48 2.53 0.59
CA VAL A 190 19.25 2.97 -0.58
C VAL A 190 20.46 3.79 -0.14
N GLU A 191 20.29 4.71 0.80
CA GLU A 191 21.40 5.52 1.33
C GLU A 191 22.44 4.65 2.04
N GLN A 192 22.01 3.67 2.82
CA GLN A 192 22.90 2.70 3.45
C GLN A 192 23.71 1.90 2.41
N LYS A 193 23.06 1.44 1.33
CA LYS A 193 23.76 0.76 0.22
C LYS A 193 24.72 1.70 -0.50
N ARG A 194 24.36 2.98 -0.70
CA ARG A 194 25.23 3.99 -1.30
C ARG A 194 26.51 4.17 -0.48
N LEU A 195 26.38 4.32 0.84
CA LEU A 195 27.52 4.44 1.75
C LEU A 195 28.38 3.17 1.76
N SER A 196 27.76 1.99 1.76
CA SER A 196 28.49 0.72 1.68
C SER A 196 29.26 0.58 0.37
N ASN A 197 28.66 0.97 -0.77
CA ASN A 197 29.33 0.95 -2.06
C ASN A 197 30.47 1.96 -2.10
N SER A 198 30.32 3.15 -1.51
CA SER A 198 31.40 4.14 -1.38
C SER A 198 32.61 3.56 -0.66
N LYS A 199 32.39 2.86 0.47
CA LYS A 199 33.46 2.18 1.22
C LYS A 199 34.15 1.10 0.38
N LEU A 200 33.39 0.30 -0.37
CA LEU A 200 33.97 -0.70 -1.26
C LEU A 200 34.83 -0.07 -2.37
N VAL A 201 34.41 1.08 -2.92
CA VAL A 201 35.22 1.82 -3.89
C VAL A 201 36.54 2.28 -3.25
N GLU A 202 36.48 2.84 -2.05
CA GLU A 202 37.69 3.24 -1.30
C GLU A 202 38.64 2.05 -1.03
N GLU A 203 38.09 0.87 -0.68
CA GLU A 203 38.87 -0.37 -0.51
C GLU A 203 39.50 -0.86 -1.83
N ILE A 204 38.78 -0.76 -2.95
CA ILE A 204 39.29 -1.10 -4.28
C ILE A 204 40.43 -0.16 -4.68
N ASP A 205 40.29 1.14 -4.42
CA ASP A 205 41.33 2.12 -4.72
C ASP A 205 42.59 1.89 -3.90
N GLN A 206 42.45 1.53 -2.61
CA GLN A 206 43.57 1.12 -1.77
C GLN A 206 44.27 -0.14 -2.31
N MET A 207 43.49 -1.16 -2.71
CA MET A 207 44.03 -2.39 -3.29
C MET A 207 44.75 -2.12 -4.62
N ASN A 208 44.19 -1.27 -5.48
CA ASN A 208 44.83 -0.84 -6.72
C ASN A 208 46.15 -0.12 -6.44
N GLY A 209 46.20 0.74 -5.42
CA GLY A 209 47.44 1.39 -4.98
C GLY A 209 48.52 0.38 -4.58
N LEU A 210 48.16 -0.63 -3.78
CA LEU A 210 49.07 -1.71 -3.40
C LEU A 210 49.53 -2.53 -4.61
N PHE A 211 48.62 -2.83 -5.55
CA PHE A 211 48.95 -3.55 -6.76
C PHE A 211 49.96 -2.78 -7.63
N GLN A 212 49.76 -1.47 -7.79
CA GLN A 212 50.71 -0.61 -8.51
C GLN A 212 52.08 -0.57 -7.85
N LEU A 213 52.14 -0.48 -6.52
CA LEU A 213 53.40 -0.55 -5.78
C LEU A 213 54.11 -1.89 -6.01
N LYS A 214 53.36 -3.00 -5.93
CA LYS A 214 53.91 -4.34 -6.22
C LYS A 214 54.34 -4.52 -7.66
N GLN A 215 53.61 -3.95 -8.62
CA GLN A 215 54.01 -3.96 -10.03
C GLN A 215 55.35 -3.23 -10.23
N ARG A 216 55.57 -2.09 -9.57
CA ARG A 216 56.86 -1.37 -9.62
C ARG A 216 57.99 -2.17 -8.97
N GLU A 217 57.76 -2.74 -7.80
CA GLU A 217 58.74 -3.59 -7.11
C GLU A 217 59.14 -4.80 -7.98
N LEU A 218 58.17 -5.40 -8.68
CA LEU A 218 58.39 -6.53 -9.55
C LEU A 218 59.16 -6.13 -10.83
N LEU A 219 58.85 -4.98 -11.42
CA LEU A 219 59.62 -4.43 -12.55
C LEU A 219 61.09 -4.15 -12.17
N LEU A 220 61.33 -3.59 -10.98
CA LEU A 220 62.67 -3.39 -10.46
C LEU A 220 63.41 -4.72 -10.25
N ALA A 221 62.72 -5.72 -9.71
CA ALA A 221 63.29 -7.06 -9.54
C ALA A 221 63.64 -7.72 -10.88
N VAL A 222 62.78 -7.59 -11.90
CA VAL A 222 63.05 -8.11 -13.26
C VAL A 222 64.27 -7.43 -13.86
N SER A 223 64.36 -6.10 -13.81
CA SER A 223 65.53 -5.37 -14.30
C SER A 223 66.81 -5.81 -13.58
N ARG A 224 66.75 -6.06 -12.26
CA ARG A 224 67.90 -6.56 -11.52
C ARG A 224 68.29 -7.99 -11.92
N VAL A 225 67.33 -8.85 -12.26
CA VAL A 225 67.59 -10.20 -12.77
C VAL A 225 68.23 -10.14 -14.15
N GLU A 226 67.75 -9.28 -15.05
CA GLU A 226 68.36 -9.04 -16.36
C GLU A 226 69.81 -8.60 -16.23
N GLU A 227 70.09 -7.62 -15.36
CA GLU A 227 71.44 -7.12 -15.12
C GLU A 227 72.38 -8.21 -14.56
N LEU A 228 71.87 -9.08 -13.67
CA LEU A 228 72.64 -10.22 -13.15
C LEU A 228 72.84 -11.32 -14.22
N SER A 229 71.88 -11.52 -15.11
CA SER A 229 71.99 -12.44 -16.24
C SER A 229 73.06 -11.97 -17.22
N ASP A 230 73.10 -10.69 -17.57
CA ASP A 230 74.14 -10.10 -18.42
C ASP A 230 75.54 -10.25 -17.80
N GLN A 231 75.65 -10.01 -16.48
CA GLN A 231 76.90 -10.22 -15.75
C GLN A 231 77.35 -11.69 -15.80
N LEU A 232 76.41 -12.63 -15.69
CA LEU A 232 76.70 -14.07 -15.77
C LEU A 232 77.16 -14.49 -17.17
N GLU A 233 76.55 -13.95 -18.23
CA GLU A 233 76.96 -14.18 -19.60
C GLU A 233 78.34 -13.62 -19.90
N ALA A 234 78.66 -12.42 -19.42
CA ALA A 234 79.99 -11.82 -19.54
C ALA A 234 81.09 -12.64 -18.83
N LEU A 235 80.78 -13.22 -17.66
CA LEU A 235 81.70 -14.12 -16.96
C LEU A 235 81.89 -15.45 -17.69
N ARG A 236 80.82 -15.98 -18.30
CA ARG A 236 80.89 -17.18 -19.15
C ARG A 236 81.70 -16.94 -20.42
N SER A 237 81.55 -15.79 -21.07
CA SER A 237 82.35 -15.44 -22.25
C SER A 237 83.82 -15.25 -21.92
N ASN A 238 84.14 -14.73 -20.74
CA ASN A 238 85.53 -14.56 -20.28
C ASN A 238 86.19 -15.87 -19.78
N SER A 239 85.43 -16.94 -19.59
CA SER A 239 85.94 -18.24 -19.11
C SER A 239 86.23 -19.25 -20.24
N LEU A 240 86.18 -18.83 -21.52
CA LEU A 240 86.38 -19.69 -22.70
C LEU A 240 87.84 -19.76 -23.21
N GLU A 241 88.84 -19.53 -22.35
CA GLU A 241 90.25 -19.79 -22.65
C GLU A 241 90.84 -20.87 -21.69
N PRO A 242 91.44 -21.97 -22.18
CA PRO A 242 92.20 -22.94 -21.35
C PRO A 242 93.70 -22.57 -21.30
N PRO A 243 94.56 -22.99 -20.32
CA PRO A 243 94.51 -24.28 -19.59
C PRO A 243 95.12 -24.38 -18.13
N LEU A 244 94.97 -25.59 -17.50
CA LEU A 244 95.76 -26.29 -16.43
C LEU A 244 95.47 -26.09 -14.89
N PRO A 245 95.78 -27.11 -14.01
CA PRO A 245 95.05 -27.44 -12.75
C PRO A 245 95.88 -27.23 -11.43
N PRO A 246 95.44 -27.76 -10.25
CA PRO A 246 94.61 -27.17 -9.18
C PRO A 246 95.45 -26.73 -7.92
N PRO A 247 94.84 -26.27 -6.79
CA PRO A 247 94.50 -27.24 -5.73
C PRO A 247 93.20 -26.96 -4.96
N HIS A 248 92.72 -28.06 -4.37
CA HIS A 248 91.63 -28.23 -3.41
C HIS A 248 91.43 -27.09 -2.40
N LEU A 249 90.19 -26.63 -2.22
CA LEU A 249 89.74 -26.06 -0.95
C LEU A 249 88.27 -26.43 -0.69
N HIS A 250 88.08 -27.14 0.42
CA HIS A 250 86.81 -27.40 1.07
C HIS A 250 86.00 -26.11 1.30
N HIS A 251 84.81 -25.97 0.71
CA HIS A 251 83.75 -25.05 1.17
C HIS A 251 82.38 -25.46 0.58
N HIS A 252 81.70 -26.44 1.17
CA HIS A 252 80.32 -26.80 0.78
C HIS A 252 79.36 -27.09 1.96
N SER A 253 79.77 -26.97 3.23
CA SER A 253 78.91 -27.32 4.38
C SER A 253 78.05 -26.17 4.92
N THR A 254 78.34 -24.90 4.57
CA THR A 254 77.59 -23.73 5.05
C THR A 254 76.49 -23.26 4.08
N SER A 255 76.52 -23.70 2.81
CA SER A 255 75.49 -23.39 1.80
C SER A 255 74.23 -24.23 2.00
N SER A 256 74.38 -25.50 2.39
CA SER A 256 73.27 -26.44 2.52
C SER A 256 72.34 -26.12 3.69
N THR A 257 72.85 -25.55 4.79
CA THR A 257 72.04 -25.10 5.92
C THR A 257 71.26 -23.82 5.62
N ALA A 258 71.87 -22.86 4.91
CA ALA A 258 71.20 -21.64 4.47
C ALA A 258 70.12 -21.91 3.41
N GLU A 259 70.35 -22.88 2.51
CA GLU A 259 69.36 -23.34 1.54
C GLU A 259 68.17 -24.04 2.22
N LEU A 260 68.43 -24.87 3.24
CA LEU A 260 67.38 -25.51 4.03
C LEU A 260 66.50 -24.49 4.75
N GLU A 261 67.08 -23.46 5.37
CA GLU A 261 66.32 -22.38 5.98
C GLU A 261 65.48 -21.59 4.98
N ARG A 262 66.01 -21.34 3.77
CA ARG A 262 65.27 -20.68 2.69
C ARG A 262 64.08 -21.52 2.23
N LEU A 263 64.28 -22.82 2.01
CA LEU A 263 63.22 -23.75 1.62
C LEU A 263 62.15 -23.88 2.71
N TYR A 264 62.54 -23.85 3.99
CA TYR A 264 61.59 -23.89 5.11
C TYR A 264 60.71 -22.64 5.14
N LYS A 265 61.29 -21.45 4.94
CA LYS A 265 60.55 -20.18 4.83
C LYS A 265 59.62 -20.17 3.63
N GLU A 266 60.07 -20.69 2.48
CA GLU A 266 59.26 -20.79 1.27
C GLU A 266 58.08 -21.76 1.45
N LEU A 267 58.30 -22.93 2.06
CA LEU A 267 57.25 -23.89 2.38
C LEU A 267 56.22 -23.30 3.35
N GLN A 268 56.67 -22.57 4.37
CA GLN A 268 55.79 -21.91 5.33
C GLN A 268 54.93 -20.83 4.67
N LEU A 269 55.49 -20.04 3.75
CA LEU A 269 54.75 -19.06 2.96
C LEU A 269 53.73 -19.75 2.04
N ARG A 270 54.13 -20.86 1.40
CA ARG A 270 53.27 -21.64 0.50
C ARG A 270 52.10 -22.28 1.24
N ASN A 271 52.33 -22.82 2.44
CA ASN A 271 51.27 -23.33 3.31
C ASN A 271 50.30 -22.24 3.72
N LYS A 272 50.81 -21.05 4.11
CA LYS A 272 49.96 -19.91 4.47
C LYS A 272 49.10 -19.45 3.29
N LEU A 273 49.68 -19.33 2.10
CA LEU A 273 48.95 -18.98 0.88
C LEU A 273 47.87 -20.03 0.53
N ASN A 274 48.19 -21.31 0.68
CA ASN A 274 47.24 -22.40 0.43
C ASN A 274 46.09 -22.39 1.44
N GLN A 275 46.39 -22.06 2.71
CA GLN A 275 45.39 -21.90 3.76
C GLN A 275 44.46 -20.69 3.49
N ASP A 276 45.02 -19.56 3.08
CA ASP A 276 44.26 -18.37 2.68
C ASP A 276 43.39 -18.63 1.43
N GLN A 277 43.93 -19.35 0.44
CA GLN A 277 43.20 -19.72 -0.77
C GLN A 277 42.06 -20.70 -0.48
N SER A 278 42.30 -21.69 0.39
CA SER A 278 41.28 -22.63 0.87
C SER A 278 40.19 -21.91 1.65
N GLY A 279 40.55 -20.92 2.48
CA GLY A 279 39.59 -20.07 3.19
C GLY A 279 38.71 -19.26 2.24
N ARG A 280 39.29 -18.67 1.19
CA ARG A 280 38.53 -17.94 0.16
C ARG A 280 37.57 -18.84 -0.62
N LEU A 281 38.02 -20.04 -0.99
CA LEU A 281 37.16 -21.03 -1.67
C LEU A 281 36.00 -21.46 -0.78
N GLN A 282 36.25 -21.68 0.52
CA GLN A 282 35.20 -22.01 1.47
C GLN A 282 34.17 -20.87 1.60
N GLN A 283 34.62 -19.62 1.74
CA GLN A 283 33.73 -18.45 1.77
C GLN A 283 32.88 -18.32 0.49
N GLN A 284 33.47 -18.53 -0.69
CA GLN A 284 32.72 -18.51 -1.95
C GLN A 284 31.68 -19.62 -2.00
N ARG A 285 32.01 -20.83 -1.54
CA ARG A 285 31.10 -21.98 -1.48
C ARG A 285 29.94 -21.71 -0.53
N ASP A 286 30.20 -21.13 0.63
CA ASP A 286 29.16 -20.77 1.61
C ASP A 286 28.25 -19.65 1.06
N SER A 287 28.83 -18.66 0.39
CA SER A 287 28.04 -17.60 -0.27
C SER A 287 27.16 -18.15 -1.39
N LEU A 288 27.64 -19.13 -2.16
CA LEU A 288 26.85 -19.80 -3.19
C LEU A 288 25.72 -20.63 -2.58
N ASN A 289 26.00 -21.39 -1.52
CA ASN A 289 24.98 -22.14 -0.80
C ASN A 289 23.89 -21.23 -0.23
N LYS A 290 24.27 -20.07 0.33
CA LYS A 290 23.30 -19.08 0.81
C LYS A 290 22.40 -18.57 -0.31
N ARG A 291 22.98 -18.19 -1.46
CA ARG A 291 22.20 -17.75 -2.64
C ARG A 291 21.28 -18.86 -3.18
N ASN A 292 21.74 -20.10 -3.21
CA ASN A 292 20.92 -21.25 -3.60
C ASN A 292 19.73 -21.47 -2.66
N LEU A 293 19.92 -21.32 -1.34
CA LEU A 293 18.83 -21.39 -0.37
C LEU A 293 17.83 -20.25 -0.55
N GLU A 294 18.30 -19.03 -0.80
CA GLU A 294 17.45 -17.87 -1.09
C GLU A 294 16.65 -18.08 -2.39
N ALA A 295 17.28 -18.60 -3.45
CA ALA A 295 16.62 -18.94 -4.71
C ALA A 295 15.51 -20.00 -4.50
N ALA A 296 15.83 -21.09 -3.80
CA ALA A 296 14.83 -22.12 -3.47
C ALA A 296 13.67 -21.58 -2.62
N ALA A 297 13.93 -20.62 -1.72
CA ALA A 297 12.89 -19.95 -0.96
C ALA A 297 12.00 -19.07 -1.84
N MET A 298 12.59 -18.35 -2.81
CA MET A 298 11.84 -17.59 -3.81
C MET A 298 10.97 -18.48 -4.68
N ASP A 299 11.47 -19.64 -5.13
CA ASP A 299 10.72 -20.59 -5.94
C ASP A 299 9.51 -21.17 -5.19
N ARG A 300 9.68 -21.51 -3.90
CA ARG A 300 8.55 -21.91 -3.04
C ARG A 300 7.47 -20.82 -2.97
N ARG A 301 7.89 -19.57 -2.78
CA ARG A 301 6.96 -18.44 -2.73
C ARG A 301 6.27 -18.19 -4.06
N LEU A 302 6.97 -18.39 -5.18
CA LEU A 302 6.39 -18.31 -6.52
C LEU A 302 5.33 -19.39 -6.72
N ALA A 303 5.61 -20.64 -6.30
CA ALA A 303 4.65 -21.75 -6.39
C ALA A 303 3.39 -21.47 -5.56
N GLU A 304 3.54 -20.96 -4.33
CA GLU A 304 2.42 -20.55 -3.48
C GLU A 304 1.58 -19.45 -4.14
N LEU A 305 2.23 -18.41 -4.70
CA LEU A 305 1.54 -17.33 -5.39
C LEU A 305 0.79 -17.82 -6.64
N ARG A 306 1.40 -18.71 -7.43
CA ARG A 306 0.76 -19.35 -8.57
C ARG A 306 -0.47 -20.16 -8.14
N GLN A 307 -0.38 -20.93 -7.06
CA GLN A 307 -1.51 -21.70 -6.53
C GLN A 307 -2.63 -20.79 -6.04
N ARG A 308 -2.32 -19.70 -5.32
CA ARG A 308 -3.32 -18.70 -4.89
C ARG A 308 -4.00 -18.03 -6.07
N LEU A 309 -3.25 -17.67 -7.11
CA LEU A 309 -3.80 -17.10 -8.33
C LEU A 309 -4.70 -18.10 -9.05
N TRP A 310 -4.31 -19.37 -9.14
CA TRP A 310 -5.13 -20.42 -9.74
C TRP A 310 -6.44 -20.63 -8.98
N LYS A 311 -6.38 -20.77 -7.63
CA LYS A 311 -7.57 -20.87 -6.77
C LYS A 311 -8.49 -19.65 -6.94
N LYS A 312 -7.92 -18.45 -7.01
CA LYS A 312 -8.68 -17.21 -7.22
C LYS A 312 -9.30 -17.15 -8.62
N LYS A 313 -8.60 -17.62 -9.66
CA LYS A 313 -9.11 -17.73 -11.03
C LYS A 313 -10.29 -18.70 -11.10
N ALA A 314 -10.16 -19.88 -10.48
CA ALA A 314 -11.24 -20.88 -10.41
C ALA A 314 -12.49 -20.34 -9.67
N ALA A 315 -12.29 -19.64 -8.54
CA ALA A 315 -13.40 -19.03 -7.79
C ALA A 315 -14.13 -17.92 -8.57
N LEU A 316 -13.39 -17.12 -9.37
CA LEU A 316 -14.00 -16.11 -10.24
C LEU A 316 -14.77 -16.74 -11.39
N GLN A 317 -14.25 -17.81 -12.00
CA GLN A 317 -14.91 -18.53 -13.08
C GLN A 317 -16.21 -19.23 -12.62
N GLN A 318 -16.24 -19.75 -11.39
CA GLN A 318 -17.48 -20.26 -10.79
C GLN A 318 -18.51 -19.15 -10.51
N LYS A 319 -18.05 -17.93 -10.20
CA LYS A 319 -18.92 -16.77 -9.96
C LYS A 319 -19.47 -16.16 -11.26
N GLU A 320 -18.79 -16.35 -12.39
CA GLU A 320 -19.29 -16.00 -13.73
C GLU A 320 -20.27 -17.04 -14.31
N ASN A 321 -20.23 -18.30 -13.85
CA ASN A 321 -21.13 -19.37 -14.32
C ASN A 321 -22.52 -19.40 -13.63
N LEU A 322 -22.97 -18.31 -13.03
CA LEU A 322 -24.38 -18.18 -12.60
C LEU A 322 -25.25 -17.95 -13.84
N PRO A 323 -26.34 -18.71 -14.05
CA PRO A 323 -27.13 -18.63 -15.27
C PRO A 323 -27.85 -17.28 -15.34
N MET A 324 -27.38 -16.39 -16.21
CA MET A 324 -28.17 -15.26 -16.69
C MET A 324 -29.20 -15.79 -17.68
N ALA A 325 -30.47 -15.47 -17.44
CA ALA A 325 -31.59 -15.84 -18.29
C ALA A 325 -31.34 -15.42 -19.75
N SER A 326 -31.54 -16.37 -20.66
CA SER A 326 -31.47 -16.17 -22.10
C SER A 326 -32.61 -15.28 -22.60
N PRO A 327 -32.35 -14.24 -23.42
CA PRO A 327 -33.40 -13.57 -24.18
C PRO A 327 -33.78 -14.43 -25.41
N PRO A 328 -34.96 -14.21 -26.02
CA PRO A 328 -35.47 -15.07 -27.06
C PRO A 328 -34.65 -14.96 -28.34
N SER A 329 -34.47 -16.11 -28.99
CA SER A 329 -33.79 -16.27 -30.27
C SER A 329 -34.46 -15.40 -31.35
N VAL A 330 -33.72 -14.39 -31.83
CA VAL A 330 -34.00 -13.73 -33.09
C VAL A 330 -32.99 -14.26 -34.11
N LEU A 331 -33.50 -14.63 -35.28
CA LEU A 331 -32.76 -15.19 -36.42
C LEU A 331 -31.55 -14.28 -36.76
N LEU A 332 -30.34 -14.77 -36.50
CA LEU A 332 -29.09 -14.05 -36.76
C LEU A 332 -28.62 -14.32 -38.19
N VAL A 333 -28.56 -13.25 -38.97
CA VAL A 333 -27.63 -13.13 -40.10
C VAL A 333 -26.23 -13.35 -39.55
N GLU A 334 -25.45 -14.29 -40.12
CA GLU A 334 -24.09 -14.52 -39.66
C GLU A 334 -23.27 -13.22 -39.78
N PRO A 335 -22.61 -12.76 -38.70
CA PRO A 335 -21.82 -11.54 -38.75
C PRO A 335 -20.66 -11.72 -39.74
N PRO A 336 -20.30 -10.66 -40.50
CA PRO A 336 -19.19 -10.73 -41.43
C PRO A 336 -17.89 -11.11 -40.68
N PRO A 337 -16.98 -11.85 -41.33
CA PRO A 337 -15.72 -12.25 -40.71
C PRO A 337 -14.94 -11.02 -40.22
N PRO A 338 -14.27 -11.12 -39.07
CA PRO A 338 -13.66 -9.95 -38.44
C PRO A 338 -12.54 -9.41 -39.34
N SER A 339 -12.64 -8.13 -39.68
CA SER A 339 -11.70 -7.42 -40.56
C SER A 339 -10.84 -6.39 -39.82
N VAL A 340 -11.28 -5.97 -38.63
CA VAL A 340 -10.59 -4.99 -37.78
C VAL A 340 -10.30 -5.61 -36.42
N LEU A 341 -9.05 -5.54 -35.99
CA LEU A 341 -8.60 -5.98 -34.68
C LEU A 341 -8.41 -4.76 -33.77
N LEU A 342 -9.20 -4.64 -32.71
CA LEU A 342 -9.08 -3.60 -31.69
C LEU A 342 -8.31 -4.18 -30.49
N VAL A 343 -7.15 -3.62 -30.14
CA VAL A 343 -6.30 -4.10 -29.04
C VAL A 343 -6.17 -3.03 -27.95
N GLU A 344 -6.66 -3.34 -26.74
CA GLU A 344 -6.64 -2.40 -25.62
C GLU A 344 -6.03 -3.02 -24.34
N PRO A 345 -4.76 -2.71 -24.02
CA PRO A 345 -4.09 -3.16 -22.79
C PRO A 345 -4.70 -2.67 -21.48
N PHE A 346 -5.46 -1.58 -21.51
CA PHE A 346 -6.02 -0.91 -20.34
C PHE A 346 -7.50 -0.60 -20.55
N TYR A 347 -8.32 -1.64 -20.53
CA TYR A 347 -9.75 -1.53 -20.80
C TYR A 347 -10.52 -1.08 -19.54
N GLY A 348 -10.68 0.24 -19.41
CA GLY A 348 -11.45 0.90 -18.35
C GLY A 348 -11.51 2.40 -18.55
N GLY A 349 -12.40 3.07 -17.82
CA GLY A 349 -12.60 4.52 -17.96
C GLY A 349 -12.84 4.93 -19.42
N SER A 350 -12.17 6.00 -19.85
CA SER A 350 -12.29 6.54 -21.21
C SER A 350 -11.71 5.65 -22.32
N HIS A 351 -10.74 4.77 -22.01
CA HIS A 351 -10.27 3.75 -22.97
C HIS A 351 -11.37 2.73 -23.31
N LYS A 352 -12.10 2.27 -22.27
CA LYS A 352 -13.23 1.35 -22.47
C LYS A 352 -14.32 2.01 -23.34
N GLN A 353 -14.70 3.25 -23.01
CA GLN A 353 -15.70 4.00 -23.78
C GLN A 353 -15.32 4.11 -25.25
N LEU A 354 -14.05 4.38 -25.56
CA LEU A 354 -13.56 4.42 -26.93
C LEU A 354 -13.66 3.05 -27.63
N MET A 355 -13.21 1.97 -26.96
CA MET A 355 -13.25 0.63 -27.55
C MET A 355 -14.68 0.17 -27.82
N ASP A 356 -15.59 0.42 -26.89
CA ASP A 356 -17.01 0.06 -27.01
C ASP A 356 -17.65 0.80 -28.18
N LEU A 357 -17.40 2.11 -28.27
CA LEU A 357 -17.87 2.93 -29.39
C LEU A 357 -17.34 2.42 -30.73
N LEU A 358 -16.04 2.10 -30.82
CA LEU A 358 -15.46 1.56 -32.04
C LEU A 358 -16.02 0.18 -32.38
N GLN A 359 -16.23 -0.68 -31.39
CA GLN A 359 -16.80 -2.01 -31.63
C GLN A 359 -18.25 -1.93 -32.13
N GLU A 360 -19.04 -1.00 -31.59
CA GLU A 360 -20.43 -0.77 -32.01
C GLU A 360 -20.54 -0.17 -33.42
N ASN A 361 -19.62 0.74 -33.77
CA ASN A 361 -19.72 1.51 -35.02
C ASN A 361 -18.85 0.97 -36.18
N VAL A 362 -17.94 0.04 -35.91
CA VAL A 362 -17.07 -0.56 -36.94
C VAL A 362 -17.47 -2.00 -37.19
N SER A 363 -18.05 -2.25 -38.37
CA SER A 363 -18.45 -3.61 -38.77
C SER A 363 -17.25 -4.55 -38.88
N GLY A 364 -17.37 -5.76 -38.31
CA GLY A 364 -16.30 -6.76 -38.30
C GLY A 364 -15.14 -6.41 -37.35
N ALA A 365 -15.38 -5.60 -36.33
CA ALA A 365 -14.42 -5.35 -35.25
C ALA A 365 -14.38 -6.49 -34.24
N SER A 366 -13.18 -6.97 -33.93
CA SER A 366 -12.89 -7.93 -32.87
C SER A 366 -12.04 -7.26 -31.79
N VAL A 367 -12.45 -7.37 -30.53
CA VAL A 367 -11.78 -6.71 -29.41
C VAL A 367 -10.94 -7.70 -28.61
N CYS A 368 -9.65 -7.40 -28.47
CA CYS A 368 -8.73 -8.07 -27.57
C CYS A 368 -8.30 -7.10 -26.49
N SER A 369 -8.75 -7.31 -25.25
CA SER A 369 -8.55 -6.34 -24.18
C SER A 369 -8.06 -6.95 -22.88
N LEU A 370 -7.50 -6.10 -22.01
CA LEU A 370 -7.02 -6.48 -20.68
C LEU A 370 -7.62 -5.58 -19.61
N PRO A 371 -7.91 -6.10 -18.39
CA PRO A 371 -8.49 -5.30 -17.32
C PRO A 371 -7.65 -4.06 -16.99
N ALA A 372 -8.32 -2.92 -16.79
CA ALA A 372 -7.75 -1.63 -16.35
C ALA A 372 -7.19 -1.65 -14.93
N LYS A 373 -6.15 -2.46 -14.73
CA LYS A 373 -5.39 -2.59 -13.48
C LYS A 373 -3.92 -2.58 -13.82
N LYS A 374 -3.12 -1.93 -12.96
CA LYS A 374 -1.65 -1.90 -13.06
C LYS A 374 -1.18 -1.45 -14.45
N TRP A 375 -1.64 -0.28 -14.91
CA TRP A 375 -1.25 0.30 -16.21
C TRP A 375 0.27 0.29 -16.48
N PRO A 376 1.19 0.50 -15.50
CA PRO A 376 2.63 0.44 -15.75
C PRO A 376 3.11 -0.92 -16.27
N TRP A 377 2.46 -1.99 -15.79
CA TRP A 377 2.73 -3.35 -16.25
C TRP A 377 2.08 -3.60 -17.61
N ARG A 378 0.87 -3.09 -17.85
CA ARG A 378 0.21 -3.18 -19.16
C ARG A 378 1.08 -2.57 -20.25
N ALA A 379 1.62 -1.38 -20.00
CA ALA A 379 2.49 -0.70 -20.96
C ALA A 379 3.80 -1.44 -21.29
N ARG A 380 4.23 -2.37 -20.42
CA ARG A 380 5.48 -3.14 -20.58
C ARG A 380 5.27 -4.54 -21.11
N THR A 381 4.18 -5.20 -20.75
CA THR A 381 4.03 -6.65 -20.97
C THR A 381 2.81 -7.03 -21.79
N ALA A 382 1.92 -6.09 -22.12
CA ALA A 382 0.72 -6.41 -22.87
C ALA A 382 1.04 -6.94 -24.27
N ALA A 383 2.09 -6.45 -24.94
CA ALA A 383 2.52 -6.95 -26.24
C ALA A 383 2.84 -8.46 -26.20
N LEU A 384 3.62 -8.89 -25.21
CA LEU A 384 3.93 -10.31 -24.99
C LEU A 384 2.70 -11.15 -24.64
N LEU A 385 1.75 -10.60 -23.87
CA LEU A 385 0.53 -11.33 -23.54
C LEU A 385 -0.38 -11.46 -24.76
N PHE A 386 -0.53 -10.39 -25.53
CA PHE A 386 -1.36 -10.35 -26.73
C PHE A 386 -0.79 -11.18 -27.87
N SER A 387 0.53 -11.35 -27.97
CA SER A 387 1.10 -12.26 -28.97
C SER A 387 0.61 -13.69 -28.80
N GLN A 388 0.29 -14.09 -27.56
CA GLN A 388 -0.23 -15.41 -27.20
C GLN A 388 -1.77 -15.50 -27.21
N THR A 389 -2.47 -14.39 -26.92
CA THR A 389 -3.94 -14.42 -26.76
C THR A 389 -4.72 -13.95 -27.99
N ILE A 390 -4.14 -13.12 -28.85
CA ILE A 390 -4.82 -12.70 -30.08
C ILE A 390 -4.91 -13.91 -31.02
N PRO A 391 -6.10 -14.34 -31.43
CA PRO A 391 -6.24 -15.48 -32.34
C PRO A 391 -5.63 -15.18 -33.70
N HIS A 392 -5.04 -16.17 -34.35
CA HIS A 392 -4.65 -16.06 -35.74
C HIS A 392 -5.89 -15.97 -36.61
N CYS A 393 -5.99 -14.91 -37.40
CA CYS A 393 -7.10 -14.71 -38.32
C CYS A 393 -6.57 -14.05 -39.60
N SER A 394 -6.81 -14.70 -40.74
CA SER A 394 -6.34 -14.24 -42.05
C SER A 394 -7.17 -13.07 -42.60
N THR A 395 -8.35 -12.82 -42.04
CA THR A 395 -9.28 -11.78 -42.51
C THR A 395 -9.00 -10.40 -41.91
N TYR A 396 -8.19 -10.31 -40.85
CA TYR A 396 -7.77 -9.02 -40.32
C TYR A 396 -7.02 -8.22 -41.39
N ARG A 397 -7.39 -6.95 -41.54
CA ARG A 397 -6.76 -5.98 -42.44
C ARG A 397 -6.23 -4.76 -41.69
N VAL A 398 -6.85 -4.43 -40.56
CA VAL A 398 -6.51 -3.27 -39.73
C VAL A 398 -6.29 -3.73 -38.30
N VAL A 399 -5.24 -3.22 -37.65
CA VAL A 399 -5.07 -3.27 -36.21
C VAL A 399 -5.15 -1.85 -35.64
N PHE A 400 -6.07 -1.67 -34.70
CA PHE A 400 -6.20 -0.46 -33.91
C PHE A 400 -5.73 -0.75 -32.49
N CYS A 401 -4.96 0.15 -31.89
CA CYS A 401 -4.63 0.06 -30.47
C CYS A 401 -4.43 1.44 -29.85
N SER A 402 -4.52 1.51 -28.52
CA SER A 402 -4.12 2.71 -27.79
C SER A 402 -2.60 2.78 -27.60
N SER A 403 -2.08 3.98 -27.38
CA SER A 403 -0.66 4.27 -27.08
C SER A 403 -0.15 3.68 -25.77
N VAL A 404 -0.98 2.95 -25.04
CA VAL A 404 -0.54 2.11 -23.91
C VAL A 404 0.15 0.84 -24.43
N LEU A 405 -0.22 0.35 -25.61
CA LEU A 405 0.40 -0.84 -26.19
C LEU A 405 1.75 -0.48 -26.85
N ASN A 406 2.80 -1.22 -26.52
CA ASN A 406 4.01 -1.26 -27.34
C ASN A 406 3.70 -2.03 -28.63
N LEU A 407 3.21 -1.32 -29.65
CA LEU A 407 2.77 -1.94 -30.91
C LEU A 407 3.94 -2.52 -31.69
N CYS A 408 5.10 -1.85 -31.66
CA CYS A 408 6.32 -2.35 -32.30
C CYS A 408 6.70 -3.74 -31.79
N GLU A 409 6.68 -3.93 -30.47
CA GLU A 409 6.98 -5.22 -29.85
C GLU A 409 5.94 -6.29 -30.22
N LEU A 410 4.65 -5.95 -30.20
CA LEU A 410 3.61 -6.90 -30.60
C LEU A 410 3.80 -7.35 -32.05
N VAL A 411 4.05 -6.42 -32.96
CA VAL A 411 4.26 -6.70 -34.38
C VAL A 411 5.53 -7.52 -34.63
N ALA A 412 6.61 -7.25 -33.88
CA ALA A 412 7.82 -8.05 -33.94
C ALA A 412 7.59 -9.51 -33.48
N LEU A 413 6.76 -9.70 -32.44
CA LEU A 413 6.38 -11.03 -31.95
C LEU A 413 5.33 -11.72 -32.83
N ARG A 414 4.57 -10.97 -33.64
CA ARG A 414 3.49 -11.47 -34.50
C ARG A 414 3.65 -10.96 -35.93
N PRO A 415 4.51 -11.62 -36.74
CA PRO A 415 4.73 -11.25 -38.14
C PRO A 415 3.46 -11.24 -39.00
N ASP A 416 2.45 -12.04 -38.65
CA ASP A 416 1.14 -12.06 -39.30
C ASP A 416 0.36 -10.74 -39.13
N LEU A 417 0.59 -10.02 -38.02
CA LEU A 417 0.03 -8.69 -37.77
C LEU A 417 0.87 -7.56 -38.41
N ALA A 418 2.13 -7.84 -38.76
CA ALA A 418 3.06 -6.85 -39.34
C ALA A 418 2.61 -6.29 -40.69
N ARG A 419 1.84 -7.04 -41.46
CA ARG A 419 1.28 -6.60 -42.75
C ARG A 419 0.00 -5.76 -42.63
N LEU A 420 -0.62 -5.73 -41.46
CA LEU A 420 -1.88 -5.01 -41.26
C LEU A 420 -1.66 -3.50 -41.32
N LYS A 421 -2.70 -2.76 -41.70
CA LYS A 421 -2.72 -1.31 -41.51
C LYS A 421 -2.79 -1.02 -40.01
N LYS A 422 -1.85 -0.24 -39.49
CA LYS A 422 -1.79 0.10 -38.06
C LYS A 422 -2.43 1.45 -37.81
N VAL A 423 -3.27 1.52 -36.80
CA VAL A 423 -3.84 2.76 -36.29
C VAL A 423 -3.52 2.83 -34.81
N LEU A 424 -2.59 3.72 -34.46
CA LEU A 424 -2.21 3.95 -33.07
C LEU A 424 -2.91 5.21 -32.56
N TYR A 425 -3.77 5.06 -31.57
CA TYR A 425 -4.49 6.16 -30.96
C TYR A 425 -3.83 6.61 -29.66
N PHE A 426 -3.41 7.87 -29.61
CA PHE A 426 -2.77 8.46 -28.44
C PHE A 426 -3.82 9.02 -27.48
N HIS A 427 -4.32 8.16 -26.60
CA HIS A 427 -5.21 8.59 -25.52
C HIS A 427 -4.49 9.52 -24.54
N GLU A 428 -3.22 9.22 -24.29
CA GLU A 428 -2.30 10.06 -23.52
C GLU A 428 -0.91 10.03 -24.18
N ASN A 429 -0.25 11.18 -24.22
CA ASN A 429 1.14 11.31 -24.69
C ASN A 429 2.08 11.35 -23.49
N GLN A 430 2.89 10.31 -23.32
CA GLN A 430 3.81 10.17 -22.18
C GLN A 430 5.06 11.06 -22.31
N LEU A 431 5.36 11.57 -23.51
CA LEU A 431 6.44 12.53 -23.74
C LEU A 431 6.08 13.91 -23.16
N VAL A 432 4.84 14.37 -23.41
CA VAL A 432 4.39 15.72 -23.05
C VAL A 432 3.30 15.69 -21.97
N TYR A 433 3.21 14.60 -21.19
CA TYR A 433 2.15 14.48 -20.19
C TYR A 433 2.24 15.62 -19.16
N PRO A 434 1.15 16.37 -18.88
CA PRO A 434 1.19 17.46 -17.92
C PRO A 434 1.26 16.90 -16.50
N VAL A 435 2.35 17.17 -15.78
CA VAL A 435 2.52 16.69 -14.40
C VAL A 435 2.46 17.89 -13.46
N ARG A 436 1.61 17.80 -12.44
CA ARG A 436 1.46 18.84 -11.41
C ARG A 436 2.63 18.89 -10.41
N LYS A 437 3.50 17.87 -10.41
CA LYS A 437 4.65 17.73 -9.51
C LYS A 437 5.81 17.15 -10.30
N ASP A 438 6.98 17.77 -10.18
CA ASP A 438 8.18 17.30 -10.86
C ASP A 438 8.69 16.02 -10.20
N GLN A 439 8.55 14.89 -10.90
CA GLN A 439 9.02 13.58 -10.46
C GLN A 439 9.84 12.96 -11.59
N GLN A 440 10.86 12.19 -11.22
CA GLN A 440 11.66 11.44 -12.18
C GLN A 440 10.75 10.50 -12.97
N ARG A 441 10.56 10.80 -14.26
CA ARG A 441 9.69 10.03 -15.16
C ARG A 441 10.38 8.74 -15.55
N ASP A 442 9.57 7.70 -15.69
CA ASP A 442 10.00 6.47 -16.32
C ASP A 442 10.05 6.68 -17.83
N PHE A 443 11.26 6.85 -18.37
CA PHE A 443 11.48 7.16 -19.79
C PHE A 443 10.93 6.07 -20.72
N GLN A 444 10.78 4.84 -20.22
CA GLN A 444 10.37 3.69 -21.01
C GLN A 444 8.99 3.88 -21.64
N TYR A 445 8.06 4.56 -20.98
CA TYR A 445 6.71 4.75 -21.54
C TYR A 445 6.70 5.68 -22.75
N GLY A 446 7.44 6.79 -22.68
CA GLY A 446 7.64 7.69 -23.82
C GLY A 446 8.41 6.99 -24.95
N TYR A 447 9.44 6.22 -24.60
CA TYR A 447 10.21 5.45 -25.57
C TYR A 447 9.37 4.41 -26.32
N ASN A 448 8.54 3.64 -25.60
CA ASN A 448 7.62 2.66 -26.21
C ASN A 448 6.64 3.33 -27.17
N GLN A 449 6.17 4.54 -26.84
CA GLN A 449 5.29 5.32 -27.70
C GLN A 449 5.99 5.80 -28.97
N ILE A 450 7.25 6.26 -28.87
CA ILE A 450 8.06 6.65 -30.03
C ILE A 450 8.30 5.46 -30.96
N LEU A 451 8.69 4.30 -30.42
CA LEU A 451 8.96 3.12 -31.22
C LEU A 451 7.72 2.57 -31.93
N SER A 452 6.53 2.82 -31.38
CA SER A 452 5.28 2.35 -31.94
C SER A 452 4.71 3.27 -33.04
N TRP A 453 5.30 4.46 -33.21
CA TRP A 453 4.85 5.49 -34.15
C TRP A 453 5.29 5.23 -35.59
#